data_AF-A0A1S1TKD4-F1
#
_entry.id   AF-A0A1S1TKD4-F1
#
_cell.length_a   1.000
_cell.length_b   1.000
_cell.length_c   1.000
_cell.angle_alpha   90.00
_cell.angle_beta   90.00
_cell.angle_gamma   90.00
#
_symmetry.space_group_name_H-M   'P 1'
#
loop_
_entity.id
_entity.type
_entity.pdbx_description
1 polymer ?
#
loop_
_entity_poly.entity_id
_entity_poly.type
_entity_poly.pdbx_seq_one_letter_code
_entity_poly.pdbx_strand_id
1 'polypeptide(L)'
;MKSLSIAIACLLWQPAVALSQDIVRATDPFDEHVLERSQVSTEIVMGVMLTGPGGDGKSPILGMELPKAWVPPQGESPAMFCVRVTSKDGRYASTNAYRVMPGAKTGLRRDIDFPSEKLEFLKMREAAVRVTRGDCHERPNEFALALWSAEEAPSEFLSVFLNAGGQRAAVASDDYAAHCIDETEEAGLKYTARCKFPVAKLNRGGSTTLYFTVNRNRTAEHFQIAVVTPEP
;
A
#
# COMPACT_ATOMS: atom_id res chain seq x y z
N MET A 1 -32.06 45.94 -51.30
CA MET A 1 -31.19 44.75 -51.30
C MET A 1 -30.42 44.72 -49.99
N LYS A 2 -30.78 43.84 -49.06
CA LYS A 2 -30.09 43.67 -47.76
C LYS A 2 -29.44 42.27 -47.76
N SER A 3 -28.11 42.23 -47.82
CA SER A 3 -27.35 40.98 -47.73
C SER A 3 -27.32 40.50 -46.28
N LEU A 4 -27.94 39.34 -46.03
CA LEU A 4 -27.91 38.65 -44.75
C LEU A 4 -26.62 37.82 -44.70
N SER A 5 -25.64 38.27 -43.93
CA SER A 5 -24.40 37.53 -43.70
C SER A 5 -24.65 36.49 -42.60
N ILE A 6 -24.73 35.22 -42.98
CA ILE A 6 -24.82 34.08 -42.06
C ILE A 6 -23.40 33.79 -41.56
N ALA A 7 -23.08 34.25 -40.35
CA ALA A 7 -21.86 33.87 -39.66
C ALA A 7 -22.01 32.43 -39.17
N ILE A 8 -21.39 31.49 -39.87
CA ILE A 8 -21.27 30.08 -39.47
C ILE A 8 -20.30 30.04 -38.29
N ALA A 9 -20.84 30.00 -37.07
CA ALA A 9 -20.07 29.75 -35.87
C ALA A 9 -19.65 28.28 -35.85
N CYS A 10 -18.41 27.98 -36.24
CA CYS A 10 -17.80 26.67 -36.04
C CYS A 10 -17.63 26.44 -34.53
N LEU A 11 -18.59 25.73 -33.91
CA LEU A 11 -18.41 25.15 -32.59
C LEU A 11 -17.26 24.14 -32.66
N LEU A 12 -16.09 24.54 -32.16
CA LEU A 12 -14.94 23.67 -31.96
C LEU A 12 -15.29 22.68 -30.85
N TRP A 13 -15.78 21.49 -31.23
CA TRP A 13 -15.78 20.32 -30.37
C TRP A 13 -14.33 19.94 -30.08
N GLN A 14 -13.79 20.47 -28.99
CA GLN A 14 -12.57 19.91 -28.42
C GLN A 14 -12.95 18.57 -27.77
N PRO A 15 -12.37 17.44 -28.20
CA PRO A 15 -12.53 16.20 -27.48
C PRO A 15 -11.99 16.43 -26.08
N ALA A 16 -12.84 16.27 -25.07
CA ALA A 16 -12.39 16.22 -23.70
C ALA A 16 -11.40 15.05 -23.60
N VAL A 17 -10.11 15.36 -23.50
CA VAL A 17 -9.09 14.37 -23.19
C VAL A 17 -9.39 13.94 -21.77
N ALA A 18 -10.15 12.85 -21.62
CA ALA A 18 -10.29 12.19 -20.35
C ALA A 18 -8.88 11.74 -19.96
N LEU A 19 -8.31 12.38 -18.94
CA LEU A 19 -7.09 11.91 -18.31
C LEU A 19 -7.42 10.55 -17.71
N SER A 20 -7.10 9.49 -18.45
CA SER A 20 -7.23 8.11 -17.97
C SER A 20 -6.45 8.00 -16.67
N GLN A 21 -7.12 7.64 -15.58
CA GLN A 21 -6.46 7.35 -14.31
C GLN A 21 -5.67 6.04 -14.47
N ASP A 22 -4.37 6.07 -14.17
CA ASP A 22 -3.47 4.91 -14.24
C ASP A 22 -3.91 3.78 -13.30
N ILE A 23 -4.50 4.16 -12.16
CA ILE A 23 -4.99 3.27 -11.11
C ILE A 23 -6.43 3.64 -10.80
N VAL A 24 -7.32 2.65 -10.78
CA VAL A 24 -8.74 2.84 -10.46
C VAL A 24 -9.19 1.81 -9.42
N ARG A 25 -10.07 2.20 -8.50
CA ARG A 25 -10.68 1.25 -7.56
C ARG A 25 -11.58 0.28 -8.35
N ALA A 26 -11.48 -1.01 -8.04
CA ALA A 26 -12.21 -2.07 -8.73
C ALA A 26 -13.57 -2.38 -8.10
N THR A 27 -13.75 -2.02 -6.83
CA THR A 27 -14.92 -2.31 -6.00
C THR A 27 -15.59 -1.03 -5.52
N ASP A 28 -16.93 -1.02 -5.52
CA ASP A 28 -17.76 0.00 -4.89
C ASP A 28 -18.94 -0.74 -4.22
N PRO A 29 -19.27 -0.48 -2.95
CA PRO A 29 -18.71 0.55 -2.05
C PRO A 29 -17.26 0.29 -1.60
N PHE A 30 -16.66 1.32 -1.02
CA PHE A 30 -15.38 1.20 -0.30
C PHE A 30 -15.58 0.32 0.94
N ASP A 31 -14.86 -0.80 1.03
CA ASP A 31 -14.99 -1.76 2.13
C ASP A 31 -14.09 -1.35 3.29
N GLU A 32 -14.71 -0.82 4.34
CA GLU A 32 -14.07 -0.47 5.60
C GLU A 32 -14.98 -0.71 6.80
N HIS A 33 -14.37 -0.93 7.96
CA HIS A 33 -15.10 -1.09 9.21
C HIS A 33 -14.28 -0.58 10.41
N VAL A 34 -15.01 -0.12 11.42
CA VAL A 34 -14.47 0.20 12.75
C VAL A 34 -15.15 -0.69 13.77
N LEU A 35 -14.36 -1.41 14.55
CA LEU A 35 -14.82 -2.33 15.58
C LEU A 35 -14.63 -1.71 16.97
N GLU A 36 -15.48 -2.12 17.90
CA GLU A 36 -15.31 -1.77 19.31
C GLU A 36 -14.03 -2.40 19.90
N ARG A 37 -13.66 -3.58 19.40
CA ARG A 37 -12.48 -4.35 19.84
C ARG A 37 -11.72 -4.90 18.65
N SER A 38 -10.40 -5.04 18.83
CA SER A 38 -9.52 -5.66 17.86
C SER A 38 -9.92 -7.11 17.58
N GLN A 39 -9.99 -7.50 16.31
CA GLN A 39 -10.10 -8.92 15.94
C GLN A 39 -8.74 -9.61 16.04
N VAL A 40 -8.72 -10.92 16.30
CA VAL A 40 -7.48 -11.69 16.18
C VAL A 40 -7.12 -11.83 14.70
N SER A 41 -5.93 -11.38 14.31
CA SER A 41 -5.40 -11.59 12.95
C SER A 41 -4.49 -12.82 12.94
N THR A 42 -4.65 -13.67 11.93
CA THR A 42 -3.67 -14.73 11.61
C THR A 42 -2.59 -14.26 10.65
N GLU A 43 -2.74 -13.05 10.10
CA GLU A 43 -1.76 -12.47 9.18
C GLU A 43 -0.53 -12.01 9.96
N ILE A 44 0.64 -12.37 9.42
CA ILE A 44 1.91 -12.00 10.05
C ILE A 44 2.40 -10.65 9.53
N VAL A 45 2.35 -10.41 8.22
CA VAL A 45 2.77 -9.12 7.63
C VAL A 45 1.57 -8.17 7.54
N MET A 46 1.58 -7.15 8.39
CA MET A 46 0.51 -6.16 8.49
C MET A 46 0.71 -4.98 7.53
N GLY A 47 1.95 -4.65 7.18
CA GLY A 47 2.23 -3.60 6.21
C GLY A 47 3.69 -3.53 5.76
N VAL A 48 3.91 -2.94 4.58
CA VAL A 48 5.21 -2.75 3.92
C VAL A 48 5.25 -1.32 3.38
N MET A 49 5.94 -0.42 4.09
CA MET A 49 5.78 1.02 3.93
C MET A 49 7.11 1.77 3.87
N LEU A 50 7.18 2.78 2.99
CA LEU A 50 8.30 3.72 2.87
C LEU A 50 8.14 4.99 3.72
N THR A 51 7.04 5.13 4.45
CA THR A 51 6.76 6.30 5.29
C THR A 51 6.46 5.84 6.72
N GLY A 52 6.30 6.77 7.64
CA GLY A 52 5.84 6.46 8.99
C GLY A 52 4.44 5.83 9.00
N PRO A 53 4.01 5.28 10.14
CA PRO A 53 2.67 4.71 10.29
C PRO A 53 1.55 5.78 10.40
N GLY A 54 1.87 7.08 10.33
CA GLY A 54 0.91 8.16 10.53
C GLY A 54 0.59 8.38 12.02
N GLY A 55 -0.64 8.83 12.32
CA GLY A 55 -1.07 9.11 13.70
C GLY A 55 -0.62 10.46 14.26
N ASP A 56 -0.24 11.39 13.38
CA ASP A 56 0.29 12.72 13.70
C ASP A 56 -0.78 13.83 13.72
N GLY A 57 -2.06 13.46 13.62
CA GLY A 57 -3.19 14.39 13.51
C GLY A 57 -3.48 14.89 12.10
N LYS A 58 -2.71 14.51 11.08
CA LYS A 58 -2.97 14.86 9.67
C LYS A 58 -3.77 13.76 8.97
N SER A 59 -4.58 14.14 7.98
CA SER A 59 -5.24 13.16 7.11
C SER A 59 -4.19 12.36 6.36
N PRO A 60 -4.18 11.01 6.44
CA PRO A 60 -3.27 10.23 5.64
C PRO A 60 -3.65 10.33 4.16
N ILE A 61 -2.64 10.39 3.30
CA ILE A 61 -2.80 10.17 1.85
C ILE A 61 -2.16 8.82 1.54
N LEU A 62 -2.93 7.96 0.90
CA LEU A 62 -2.44 6.69 0.42
C LEU A 62 -1.76 6.88 -0.94
N GLY A 63 -0.55 6.37 -1.05
CA GLY A 63 0.13 6.25 -2.33
C GLY A 63 0.90 4.95 -2.44
N MET A 64 1.41 4.69 -3.63
CA MET A 64 2.38 3.65 -3.89
C MET A 64 3.36 4.07 -4.98
N GLU A 65 4.48 3.38 -5.05
CA GLU A 65 5.30 3.38 -6.25
C GLU A 65 4.94 2.16 -7.11
N LEU A 66 4.38 2.41 -8.30
CA LEU A 66 3.84 1.35 -9.16
C LEU A 66 4.96 0.54 -9.83
N PRO A 67 5.11 -0.76 -9.52
CA PRO A 67 6.12 -1.60 -10.17
C PRO A 67 5.75 -1.85 -11.63
N LYS A 68 6.72 -1.78 -12.53
CA LYS A 68 6.49 -2.04 -13.96
C LYS A 68 5.99 -3.44 -14.24
N ALA A 69 6.45 -4.44 -13.47
CA ALA A 69 5.99 -5.81 -13.57
C ALA A 69 4.48 -5.99 -13.27
N TRP A 70 3.84 -4.97 -12.67
CA TRP A 70 2.40 -4.95 -12.39
C TRP A 70 1.60 -4.19 -13.45
N VAL A 71 2.25 -3.49 -14.38
CA VAL A 71 1.58 -2.78 -15.46
C VAL A 71 1.36 -3.73 -16.64
N PRO A 72 0.10 -3.98 -17.05
CA PRO A 72 -0.16 -4.79 -18.22
C PRO A 72 0.27 -4.06 -19.50
N PRO A 73 0.78 -4.79 -20.51
CA PRO A 73 1.02 -4.25 -21.85
C PRO A 73 -0.23 -3.59 -22.46
N GLN A 74 -0.01 -2.64 -23.37
CA GLN A 74 -1.11 -1.99 -24.08
C GLN A 74 -1.96 -3.01 -24.85
N GLY A 75 -3.28 -2.94 -24.68
CA GLY A 75 -4.24 -3.88 -25.28
C GLY A 75 -4.57 -5.10 -24.43
N GLU A 76 -3.92 -5.30 -23.28
CA GLU A 76 -4.28 -6.36 -22.33
C GLU A 76 -5.34 -5.90 -21.31
N SER A 77 -5.87 -6.86 -20.54
CA SER A 77 -6.79 -6.56 -19.45
C SER A 77 -6.07 -5.84 -18.30
N PRO A 78 -6.75 -4.94 -17.56
CA PRO A 78 -6.19 -4.32 -16.37
C PRO A 78 -5.73 -5.36 -15.34
N ALA A 79 -4.58 -5.12 -14.71
CA ALA A 79 -4.03 -5.99 -13.68
C ALA A 79 -4.62 -5.63 -12.32
N MET A 80 -4.94 -6.63 -11.50
CA MET A 80 -5.53 -6.42 -10.18
C MET A 80 -4.45 -6.34 -9.09
N PHE A 81 -4.71 -5.51 -8.08
CA PHE A 81 -3.98 -5.55 -6.81
C PHE A 81 -4.92 -5.22 -5.66
N CYS A 82 -4.52 -5.61 -4.46
CA CYS A 82 -5.25 -5.38 -3.22
C CYS A 82 -4.53 -4.36 -2.35
N VAL A 83 -5.29 -3.45 -1.75
CA VAL A 83 -4.83 -2.56 -0.68
C VAL A 83 -5.57 -2.93 0.60
N ARG A 84 -4.81 -3.17 1.66
CA ARG A 84 -5.33 -3.28 3.02
C ARG A 84 -4.73 -2.23 3.92
N VAL A 85 -5.56 -1.58 4.71
CA VAL A 85 -5.15 -0.65 5.77
C VAL A 85 -5.68 -1.20 7.08
N THR A 86 -4.85 -1.20 8.12
CA THR A 86 -5.23 -1.68 9.44
C THR A 86 -4.62 -0.78 10.50
N SER A 87 -5.43 -0.24 11.41
CA SER A 87 -4.90 0.54 12.53
C SER A 87 -4.08 -0.34 13.47
N LYS A 88 -3.12 0.27 14.17
CA LYS A 88 -2.26 -0.42 15.15
C LYS A 88 -3.07 -1.10 16.25
N ASP A 89 -4.14 -0.46 16.72
CA ASP A 89 -5.07 -1.02 17.70
C ASP A 89 -6.03 -2.08 17.11
N GLY A 90 -6.01 -2.26 15.78
CA GLY A 90 -6.82 -3.24 15.07
C GLY A 90 -8.30 -3.03 15.04
N ARG A 91 -8.74 -1.85 15.44
CA ARG A 91 -10.15 -1.48 15.42
C ARG A 91 -10.60 -1.04 14.05
N TYR A 92 -9.73 -0.40 13.27
CA TYR A 92 -10.00 -0.07 11.88
C TYR A 92 -9.37 -1.10 10.95
N ALA A 93 -10.13 -1.53 9.96
CA ALA A 93 -9.57 -2.17 8.78
C ALA A 93 -10.37 -1.82 7.52
N SER A 94 -9.67 -1.77 6.39
CA SER A 94 -10.25 -1.68 5.05
C SER A 94 -9.55 -2.65 4.12
N THR A 95 -10.28 -3.25 3.18
CA THR A 95 -9.74 -4.17 2.17
C THR A 95 -10.37 -3.87 0.83
N ASN A 96 -9.60 -3.27 -0.09
CA ASN A 96 -10.15 -2.78 -1.35
C ASN A 96 -9.30 -3.24 -2.53
N ALA A 97 -9.96 -3.69 -3.59
CA ALA A 97 -9.33 -4.11 -4.82
C ALA A 97 -9.19 -2.92 -5.77
N TYR A 98 -8.10 -2.89 -6.52
CA TYR A 98 -7.76 -1.84 -7.48
C TYR A 98 -7.28 -2.48 -8.79
N ARG A 99 -7.37 -1.70 -9.87
CA ARG A 99 -6.90 -2.06 -11.21
C ARG A 99 -5.81 -1.09 -11.65
N VAL A 100 -4.75 -1.65 -12.22
CA VAL A 100 -3.74 -0.91 -12.98
C VAL A 100 -4.10 -0.99 -14.45
N MET A 101 -4.27 0.18 -15.07
CA MET A 101 -4.64 0.25 -16.48
C MET A 101 -3.45 -0.09 -17.39
N PRO A 102 -3.71 -0.67 -18.58
CA PRO A 102 -2.67 -0.90 -19.58
C PRO A 102 -1.84 0.34 -19.90
N GLY A 103 -0.52 0.19 -19.86
CA GLY A 103 0.43 1.27 -20.09
C GLY A 103 0.39 2.41 -19.06
N ALA A 104 -0.11 2.15 -17.85
CA ALA A 104 0.05 3.04 -16.71
C ALA A 104 1.51 3.47 -16.54
N LYS A 105 1.74 4.73 -16.18
CA LYS A 105 3.09 5.27 -16.03
C LYS A 105 3.73 4.77 -14.72
N THR A 106 4.92 4.18 -14.81
CA THR A 106 5.69 3.63 -13.68
C THR A 106 6.71 4.63 -13.13
N GLY A 107 7.47 4.25 -12.10
CA GLY A 107 8.65 5.00 -11.62
C GLY A 107 8.37 6.23 -10.77
N LEU A 108 7.09 6.61 -10.63
CA LEU A 108 6.67 7.77 -9.84
C LEU A 108 5.67 7.35 -8.78
N ARG A 109 5.64 8.10 -7.66
CA ARG A 109 4.55 8.04 -6.69
C ARG A 109 3.21 8.22 -7.43
N ARG A 110 2.28 7.32 -7.15
CA ARG A 110 0.88 7.41 -7.56
C ARG A 110 0.03 7.45 -6.29
N ASP A 111 -0.77 8.50 -6.18
CA ASP A 111 -1.79 8.53 -5.15
C ASP A 111 -2.89 7.53 -5.52
N ILE A 112 -3.32 6.77 -4.54
CA ILE A 112 -4.38 5.78 -4.68
C ILE A 112 -5.64 6.39 -4.07
N ASP A 113 -6.74 6.37 -4.82
CA ASP A 113 -8.03 6.83 -4.29
C ASP A 113 -8.42 6.03 -3.04
N PHE A 114 -8.48 6.71 -1.90
CA PHE A 114 -8.78 6.14 -0.58
C PHE A 114 -9.87 6.98 0.11
N PRO A 115 -11.14 6.88 -0.35
CA PRO A 115 -12.22 7.72 0.13
C PRO A 115 -12.84 7.17 1.43
N SER A 116 -12.00 6.88 2.41
CA SER A 116 -12.46 6.43 3.73
C SER A 116 -13.31 7.51 4.39
N GLU A 117 -14.46 7.12 4.92
CA GLU A 117 -15.28 7.98 5.78
C GLU A 117 -14.70 8.10 7.19
N LYS A 118 -13.66 7.31 7.51
CA LYS A 118 -13.07 7.19 8.84
C LYS A 118 -11.69 7.85 8.91
N LEU A 119 -11.38 8.79 8.02
CA LEU A 119 -10.11 9.51 8.03
C LEU A 119 -9.84 10.17 9.38
N GLU A 120 -10.81 10.82 10.03
CA GLU A 120 -10.64 11.42 11.37
C GLU A 120 -10.19 10.40 12.43
N PHE A 121 -10.67 9.15 12.34
CA PHE A 121 -10.23 8.08 13.24
C PHE A 121 -8.75 7.72 13.00
N LEU A 122 -8.34 7.70 11.73
CA LEU A 122 -6.99 7.37 11.28
C LEU A 122 -5.97 8.50 11.50
N LYS A 123 -6.39 9.76 11.52
CA LYS A 123 -5.49 10.89 11.84
C LYS A 123 -4.79 10.71 13.19
N MET A 124 -5.51 10.15 14.15
CA MET A 124 -5.07 10.03 15.54
C MET A 124 -4.47 8.65 15.86
N ARG A 125 -4.29 7.79 14.85
CA ARG A 125 -3.83 6.42 15.04
C ARG A 125 -2.83 6.02 13.99
N GLU A 126 -1.79 5.36 14.45
CA GLU A 126 -0.88 4.63 13.59
C GLU A 126 -1.63 3.54 12.82
N ALA A 127 -1.29 3.35 11.55
CA ALA A 127 -1.82 2.30 10.70
C ALA A 127 -0.72 1.66 9.86
N ALA A 128 -0.92 0.39 9.55
CA ALA A 128 -0.10 -0.35 8.60
C ALA A 128 -0.85 -0.47 7.27
N VAL A 129 -0.13 -0.28 6.18
CA VAL A 129 -0.65 -0.40 4.82
C VAL A 129 0.06 -1.54 4.11
N ARG A 130 -0.72 -2.42 3.51
CA ARG A 130 -0.26 -3.51 2.68
C ARG A 130 -0.82 -3.37 1.27
N VAL A 131 0.06 -3.35 0.28
CA VAL A 131 -0.30 -3.34 -1.15
C VAL A 131 0.26 -4.60 -1.79
N THR A 132 -0.60 -5.47 -2.30
CA THR A 132 -0.23 -6.80 -2.80
C THR A 132 -0.82 -7.08 -4.16
N ARG A 133 -0.08 -7.77 -5.03
CA ARG A 133 -0.56 -8.16 -6.36
C ARG A 133 -1.70 -9.16 -6.26
N GLY A 134 -2.67 -9.06 -7.17
CA GLY A 134 -3.75 -10.04 -7.31
C GLY A 134 -5.02 -9.71 -6.52
N ASP A 135 -5.82 -10.75 -6.26
CA ASP A 135 -7.11 -10.64 -5.58
C ASP A 135 -6.96 -10.43 -4.07
N CYS A 136 -7.92 -9.74 -3.46
CA CYS A 136 -7.88 -9.46 -2.02
C CYS A 136 -8.07 -10.69 -1.12
N HIS A 137 -8.57 -11.82 -1.61
CA HIS A 137 -8.79 -13.04 -0.84
C HIS A 137 -7.66 -14.06 -0.97
N GLU A 138 -6.71 -13.83 -1.88
CA GLU A 138 -5.56 -14.70 -2.09
C GLU A 138 -4.46 -14.43 -1.07
N ARG A 139 -3.62 -15.45 -0.83
CA ARG A 139 -2.41 -15.29 -0.01
C ARG A 139 -1.38 -14.51 -0.84
N PRO A 140 -0.94 -13.33 -0.39
CA PRO A 140 -0.04 -12.51 -1.18
C PRO A 140 1.37 -13.07 -1.16
N ASN A 141 2.00 -13.09 -2.33
CA ASN A 141 3.42 -13.44 -2.46
C ASN A 141 4.28 -12.22 -2.82
N GLU A 142 3.68 -11.21 -3.47
CA GLU A 142 4.35 -9.98 -3.92
C GLU A 142 3.74 -8.75 -3.24
N PHE A 143 4.62 -7.90 -2.71
CA PHE A 143 4.29 -6.68 -1.98
C PHE A 143 4.91 -5.48 -2.71
N ALA A 144 4.13 -4.44 -2.94
CA ALA A 144 4.63 -3.15 -3.40
C ALA A 144 4.87 -2.21 -2.21
N LEU A 145 5.68 -1.17 -2.46
CA LEU A 145 6.01 -0.16 -1.48
C LEU A 145 4.84 0.81 -1.28
N ALA A 146 4.24 0.79 -0.08
CA ALA A 146 3.16 1.69 0.28
C ALA A 146 3.68 3.01 0.86
N LEU A 147 2.94 4.08 0.61
CA LEU A 147 3.13 5.40 1.18
C LEU A 147 1.85 5.76 1.96
N TRP A 148 2.01 6.17 3.21
CA TRP A 148 0.94 6.47 4.16
C TRP A 148 1.25 7.77 4.90
N SER A 149 1.31 8.84 4.14
CA SER A 149 1.47 10.19 4.68
C SER A 149 1.21 11.20 3.58
N ALA A 150 0.61 12.33 3.97
CA ALA A 150 0.29 13.43 3.06
C ALA A 150 1.55 14.12 2.51
N GLU A 151 2.62 14.20 3.30
CA GLU A 151 3.71 15.16 3.06
C GLU A 151 5.11 14.63 3.40
N GLU A 152 5.24 13.43 3.96
CA GLU A 152 6.56 12.88 4.29
C GLU A 152 7.31 12.42 3.03
N ALA A 153 8.58 12.82 2.96
CA ALA A 153 9.51 12.22 2.03
C ALA A 153 9.67 10.72 2.35
N PRO A 154 9.82 9.84 1.33
CA PRO A 154 10.14 8.45 1.57
C PRO A 154 11.37 8.29 2.46
N SER A 155 11.28 7.38 3.42
CA SER A 155 12.34 6.96 4.33
C SER A 155 13.43 6.18 3.58
N GLU A 156 14.68 6.31 4.02
CA GLU A 156 15.80 5.47 3.56
C GLU A 156 15.66 4.00 4.00
N PHE A 157 14.70 3.72 4.88
CA PHE A 157 14.33 2.40 5.35
C PHE A 157 12.90 2.05 4.98
N LEU A 158 12.73 0.85 4.42
CA LEU A 158 11.46 0.15 4.35
C LEU A 158 11.07 -0.34 5.74
N SER A 159 9.89 0.07 6.21
CA SER A 159 9.28 -0.45 7.42
C SER A 159 8.37 -1.62 7.09
N VAL A 160 8.63 -2.77 7.69
CA VAL A 160 7.75 -3.95 7.63
C VAL A 160 7.14 -4.17 9.01
N PHE A 161 5.83 -4.06 9.10
CA PHE A 161 5.07 -4.20 10.34
C PHE A 161 4.59 -5.64 10.49
N LEU A 162 4.94 -6.27 11.61
CA LEU A 162 4.68 -7.68 11.87
C LEU A 162 3.78 -7.88 13.10
N ASN A 163 2.81 -8.79 12.95
CA ASN A 163 2.10 -9.38 14.07
C ASN A 163 2.98 -10.46 14.72
N ALA A 164 3.85 -10.03 15.63
CA ALA A 164 4.77 -10.91 16.35
C ALA A 164 4.23 -11.43 17.69
N GLY A 165 3.01 -11.05 18.10
CA GLY A 165 2.46 -11.38 19.42
C GLY A 165 3.34 -10.95 20.61
N GLY A 166 4.06 -9.83 20.48
CA GLY A 166 4.99 -9.32 21.50
C GLY A 166 6.28 -10.13 21.64
N GLN A 167 6.61 -10.92 20.63
CA GLN A 167 7.81 -11.75 20.62
C GLN A 167 8.88 -11.17 19.69
N ARG A 168 10.12 -11.63 19.88
CA ARG A 168 11.25 -11.20 19.04
C ARG A 168 11.03 -11.60 17.59
N ALA A 169 11.33 -10.67 16.69
CA ALA A 169 11.33 -10.87 15.26
C ALA A 169 12.67 -10.42 14.64
N ALA A 170 13.00 -10.98 13.48
CA ALA A 170 14.14 -10.58 12.67
C ALA A 170 13.78 -10.59 11.18
N VAL A 171 14.46 -9.76 10.40
CA VAL A 171 14.40 -9.73 8.94
C VAL A 171 15.78 -10.04 8.37
N ALA A 172 15.82 -10.76 7.25
CA ALA A 172 17.03 -11.05 6.51
C ALA A 172 16.79 -11.02 4.99
N SER A 173 17.88 -10.87 4.25
CA SER A 173 18.03 -11.08 2.81
C SER A 173 19.42 -11.69 2.59
N ASP A 174 19.86 -11.85 1.35
CA ASP A 174 21.13 -12.51 1.04
C ASP A 174 22.36 -11.84 1.70
N ASP A 175 22.37 -10.51 1.86
CA ASP A 175 23.52 -9.74 2.34
C ASP A 175 23.21 -8.81 3.53
N TYR A 176 22.03 -8.96 4.14
CA TYR A 176 21.59 -8.12 5.25
C TYR A 176 20.73 -8.92 6.22
N ALA A 177 20.93 -8.69 7.52
CA ALA A 177 20.05 -9.19 8.57
C ALA A 177 19.99 -8.18 9.73
N ALA A 178 18.81 -8.05 10.33
CA ALA A 178 18.61 -7.20 11.50
C ALA A 178 17.49 -7.72 12.39
N HIS A 179 17.59 -7.44 13.69
CA HIS A 179 16.48 -7.60 14.61
C HIS A 179 15.43 -6.51 14.38
N CYS A 180 14.16 -6.87 14.54
CA CYS A 180 13.06 -5.93 14.47
C CYS A 180 12.90 -5.20 15.80
N ILE A 181 12.42 -3.96 15.73
CA ILE A 181 12.08 -3.14 16.89
C ILE A 181 10.80 -3.70 17.50
N ASP A 182 10.78 -3.86 18.82
CA ASP A 182 9.58 -4.20 19.58
C ASP A 182 8.67 -2.97 19.67
N GLU A 183 7.44 -3.12 19.22
CA GLU A 183 6.42 -2.06 19.17
C GLU A 183 5.24 -2.41 20.08
N THR A 184 5.41 -3.35 21.01
CA THR A 184 4.34 -3.81 21.92
C THR A 184 3.86 -2.70 22.85
N GLU A 185 2.55 -2.59 23.02
CA GLU A 185 1.88 -1.70 23.98
C GLU A 185 0.86 -2.49 24.82
N GLU A 186 0.50 -1.96 25.99
CA GLU A 186 -0.41 -2.62 26.94
C GLU A 186 -1.82 -2.86 26.38
N ALA A 187 -2.28 -2.06 25.41
CA ALA A 187 -3.66 -2.07 24.92
C ALA A 187 -3.99 -3.16 23.88
N GLY A 188 -3.04 -4.04 23.55
CA GLY A 188 -3.22 -5.08 22.54
C GLY A 188 -3.17 -4.54 21.11
N LEU A 189 -2.18 -5.00 20.33
CA LEU A 189 -1.86 -4.44 19.03
C LEU A 189 -1.98 -5.47 17.90
N LYS A 190 -2.32 -5.00 16.70
CA LYS A 190 -2.29 -5.81 15.47
C LYS A 190 -0.89 -6.13 14.99
N TYR A 191 0.04 -5.22 15.21
CA TYR A 191 1.46 -5.46 14.99
C TYR A 191 2.22 -5.10 16.26
N THR A 192 3.24 -5.88 16.55
CA THR A 192 4.06 -5.78 17.78
C THR A 192 5.55 -5.76 17.46
N ALA A 193 5.91 -5.84 16.19
CA ALA A 193 7.28 -5.64 15.75
C ALA A 193 7.32 -4.81 14.46
N ARG A 194 8.36 -3.99 14.33
CA ARG A 194 8.68 -3.25 13.11
C ARG A 194 10.11 -3.54 12.68
N CYS A 195 10.26 -4.16 11.52
CA CYS A 195 11.56 -4.41 10.92
C CYS A 195 11.91 -3.24 9.99
N LYS A 196 13.13 -2.71 10.11
CA LYS A 196 13.66 -1.70 9.19
C LYS A 196 14.65 -2.35 8.23
N PHE A 197 14.40 -2.23 6.94
CA PHE A 197 15.25 -2.76 5.88
C PHE A 197 15.77 -1.61 5.02
N PRO A 198 17.09 -1.45 4.78
CA PRO A 198 17.62 -0.34 3.99
C PRO A 198 17.10 -0.41 2.55
N VAL A 199 16.49 0.67 2.05
CA VAL A 199 15.97 0.73 0.67
C VAL A 199 17.10 0.55 -0.35
N ALA A 200 18.32 1.00 -0.03
CA ALA A 200 19.51 0.81 -0.86
C ALA A 200 19.91 -0.67 -1.06
N LYS A 201 19.38 -1.59 -0.23
CA LYS A 201 19.58 -3.04 -0.35
C LYS A 201 18.48 -3.73 -1.18
N LEU A 202 17.42 -3.01 -1.55
CA LEU A 202 16.38 -3.54 -2.42
C LEU A 202 16.86 -3.54 -3.88
N ASN A 203 16.52 -4.59 -4.61
CA ASN A 203 16.71 -4.69 -6.05
C ASN A 203 15.79 -3.69 -6.78
N ARG A 204 16.35 -2.55 -7.20
CA ARG A 204 15.63 -1.49 -7.92
C ARG A 204 15.11 -1.99 -9.27
N GLY A 205 13.82 -1.79 -9.53
CA GLY A 205 13.13 -2.30 -10.73
C GLY A 205 12.88 -3.81 -10.71
N GLY A 206 13.25 -4.49 -9.62
CA GLY A 206 13.13 -5.92 -9.47
C GLY A 206 12.40 -6.33 -8.20
N SER A 207 12.58 -7.59 -7.84
CA SER A 207 12.05 -8.17 -6.61
C SER A 207 13.17 -8.51 -5.65
N THR A 208 12.95 -8.27 -4.35
CA THR A 208 13.84 -8.67 -3.26
C THR A 208 13.09 -9.60 -2.33
N THR A 209 13.59 -10.83 -2.15
CA THR A 209 13.03 -11.74 -1.16
C THR A 209 13.52 -11.35 0.23
N LEU A 210 12.57 -11.09 1.13
CA LEU A 210 12.84 -10.86 2.54
C LEU A 210 12.38 -12.06 3.34
N TYR A 211 13.28 -12.57 4.17
CA TYR A 211 13.04 -13.67 5.09
C TYR A 211 12.78 -13.12 6.49
N PHE A 212 11.77 -13.65 7.16
CA PHE A 212 11.42 -13.26 8.51
C PHE A 212 11.45 -14.47 9.43
N THR A 213 11.91 -14.23 10.65
CA THR A 213 11.77 -15.17 11.76
C THR A 213 10.98 -14.49 12.84
N VAL A 214 9.88 -15.10 13.27
CA VAL A 214 9.05 -14.63 14.39
C VAL A 214 8.89 -15.80 15.36
N ASN A 215 9.25 -15.59 16.62
CA ASN A 215 9.09 -16.63 17.63
C ASN A 215 7.66 -16.58 18.18
N ARG A 216 6.81 -17.58 17.96
CA ARG A 216 5.46 -17.63 18.55
C ARG A 216 5.29 -18.92 19.34
N ASN A 217 4.72 -18.84 20.54
CA ASN A 217 4.47 -20.02 21.39
C ASN A 217 5.71 -20.92 21.58
N ARG A 218 6.91 -20.32 21.70
CA ARG A 218 8.22 -20.99 21.81
C ARG A 218 8.69 -21.73 20.55
N THR A 219 8.04 -21.51 19.41
CA THR A 219 8.46 -22.05 18.10
C THR A 219 8.88 -20.90 17.19
N ALA A 220 10.00 -21.07 16.48
CA ALA A 220 10.38 -20.15 15.42
C ALA A 220 9.52 -20.42 14.17
N GLU A 221 8.72 -19.43 13.77
CA GLU A 221 8.03 -19.43 12.49
C GLU A 221 8.86 -18.67 11.46
N HIS A 222 9.03 -19.27 10.29
CA HIS A 222 9.76 -18.68 9.17
C HIS A 222 8.79 -18.41 8.02
N PHE A 223 8.88 -17.24 7.42
CA PHE A 223 8.13 -16.90 6.22
C PHE A 223 8.94 -15.93 5.36
N GLN A 224 8.53 -15.79 4.11
CA GLN A 224 9.17 -14.90 3.17
C GLN A 224 8.12 -14.09 2.42
N ILE A 225 8.51 -12.89 2.00
CA ILE A 225 7.74 -12.08 1.05
C ILE A 225 8.65 -11.62 -0.08
N ALA A 226 8.08 -11.37 -1.24
CA ALA A 226 8.77 -10.72 -2.34
C ALA A 226 8.40 -9.23 -2.36
N VAL A 227 9.35 -8.34 -2.08
CA VAL A 227 9.14 -6.89 -2.19
C VAL A 227 9.53 -6.43 -3.58
N VAL A 228 8.58 -5.89 -4.33
CA VAL A 228 8.78 -5.40 -5.70
C VAL A 228 8.92 -3.87 -5.68
N THR A 229 9.97 -3.37 -6.31
CA THR A 229 10.27 -1.93 -6.37
C THR A 229 10.09 -1.39 -7.79
N PRO A 230 9.78 -0.09 -7.96
CA PRO A 230 9.72 0.52 -9.29
C PRO A 230 11.10 0.57 -9.96
N GLU A 231 11.12 0.67 -11.29
CA GLU A 231 12.32 1.09 -12.03
C GLU A 231 12.66 2.56 -11.69
N PRO A 232 13.95 2.94 -11.65
CA PRO A 232 14.38 4.31 -11.41
C PRO A 232 14.01 5.28 -12.55
#